data_AF-A0A2U0TP13-F1
#
_entry.id   AF-A0A2U0TP13-F1
#
_cell.length_a   1.000
_cell.length_b   1.000
_cell.length_c   1.000
_cell.angle_alpha   90.00
_cell.angle_beta   90.00
_cell.angle_gamma   90.00
#
_symmetry.space_group_name_H-M   'P 1'
#
loop_
_entity.id
_entity.type
_entity.pdbx_description
1 polymer ?
#
loop_
_entity_poly.entity_id
_entity_poly.type
_entity_poly.pdbx_seq_one_letter_code
_entity_poly.pdbx_strand_id
1 'polypeptide(L)'
;MNISIEQNKAVNDIVELIALKLGNEKRELNIVDAISTCARLAGSLLFRSFEFQIKDAKPGSVMLSENANIKGPELINITHIVLQNFGITIDNQKMSGSSGEETKINFLDAIDLVQNQALEIMNKYNLSYEQLAHSTAIATAFIIQQSPNIPAETGFGKAIYHYIEGSKTYPPDFIKSTIISETKNHIKLDYQTNEIKSKENSGKSWWKIW
;
A
#
# COMPACT_ATOMS: atom_id res chain seq x y z
N MET A 1 4.41 -10.85 -16.61
CA MET A 1 4.79 -10.88 -15.18
C MET A 1 4.13 -12.11 -14.55
N ASN A 2 4.87 -12.89 -13.77
CA ASN A 2 4.33 -14.06 -13.06
C ASN A 2 4.18 -13.69 -11.57
N ILE A 3 2.95 -13.58 -11.05
CA ILE A 3 2.69 -13.25 -9.65
C ILE A 3 2.73 -14.54 -8.82
N SER A 4 3.55 -14.58 -7.77
CA SER A 4 3.66 -15.77 -6.92
C SER A 4 2.44 -15.94 -6.00
N ILE A 5 2.30 -17.13 -5.42
CA ILE A 5 1.26 -17.42 -4.42
C ILE A 5 1.44 -16.53 -3.18
N GLU A 6 2.68 -16.28 -2.78
CA GLU A 6 3.06 -15.41 -1.66
C GLU A 6 2.66 -13.96 -1.95
N GLN A 7 2.92 -13.48 -3.16
CA GLN A 7 2.48 -12.16 -3.59
C GLN A 7 0.96 -12.02 -3.54
N ASN A 8 0.21 -13.05 -3.99
CA ASN A 8 -1.25 -13.07 -3.91
C ASN A 8 -1.77 -13.08 -2.47
N LYS A 9 -1.14 -13.84 -1.56
CA LYS A 9 -1.51 -13.83 -0.14
C LYS A 9 -1.27 -12.47 0.51
N ALA A 10 -0.17 -11.80 0.15
CA ALA A 10 0.16 -10.47 0.64
C ALA A 10 -0.88 -9.40 0.24
N VAL A 11 -1.56 -9.56 -0.91
CA VAL A 11 -2.61 -8.61 -1.35
C VAL A 11 -3.65 -8.39 -0.26
N ASN A 12 -4.15 -9.44 0.38
CA ASN A 12 -5.19 -9.31 1.40
C ASN A 12 -4.69 -8.60 2.65
N ASP A 13 -3.50 -8.95 3.10
CA ASP A 13 -2.93 -8.34 4.29
C ASP A 13 -2.68 -6.85 4.03
N ILE A 14 -2.35 -6.46 2.79
CA ILE A 14 -2.23 -5.06 2.39
C ILE A 14 -3.59 -4.36 2.34
N VAL A 15 -4.63 -4.98 1.76
CA VAL A 15 -5.99 -4.40 1.76
C VAL A 15 -6.50 -4.20 3.19
N GLU A 16 -6.32 -5.19 4.06
CA GLU A 16 -6.69 -5.10 5.47
C GLU A 16 -5.88 -4.02 6.20
N LEU A 17 -4.57 -3.91 5.93
CA LEU A 17 -3.74 -2.85 6.47
C LEU A 17 -4.28 -1.46 6.11
N ILE A 18 -4.60 -1.24 4.83
CA ILE A 18 -5.15 0.04 4.36
C ILE A 18 -6.49 0.34 5.05
N ALA A 19 -7.40 -0.63 5.07
CA ALA A 19 -8.71 -0.48 5.70
C ALA A 19 -8.60 -0.22 7.21
N LEU A 20 -7.70 -0.92 7.91
CA LEU A 20 -7.47 -0.76 9.35
C LEU A 20 -6.91 0.62 9.69
N LYS A 21 -6.03 1.17 8.83
CA LYS A 21 -5.31 2.41 9.10
C LYS A 21 -6.07 3.67 8.73
N LEU A 22 -6.89 3.59 7.69
CA LEU A 22 -7.63 4.73 7.16
C LEU A 22 -9.13 4.67 7.46
N GLY A 23 -9.64 3.52 7.89
CA GLY A 23 -11.00 3.39 8.36
C GLY A 23 -11.20 4.13 9.69
N ASN A 24 -12.37 4.78 9.85
CA ASN A 24 -12.77 5.33 11.14
C ASN A 24 -13.24 4.22 12.11
N GLU A 25 -13.70 4.59 13.31
CA GLU A 25 -14.24 3.64 14.30
C GLU A 25 -15.41 2.79 13.78
N LYS A 26 -16.13 3.28 12.77
CA LYS A 26 -17.22 2.59 12.07
C LYS A 26 -16.76 1.85 10.81
N ARG A 27 -15.46 1.82 10.54
CA ARG A 27 -14.82 1.29 9.32
C ARG A 27 -15.26 1.97 8.03
N GLU A 28 -15.76 3.20 8.10
CA GLU A 28 -15.96 4.02 6.89
C GLU A 28 -14.60 4.52 6.43
N LEU A 29 -14.34 4.38 5.14
CA LEU A 29 -13.05 4.65 4.51
C LEU A 29 -13.22 5.77 3.49
N ASN A 30 -12.40 6.83 3.57
CA ASN A 30 -12.27 7.73 2.44
C ASN A 30 -11.54 6.97 1.32
N ILE A 31 -12.27 6.65 0.26
CA ILE A 31 -11.78 5.81 -0.83
C ILE A 31 -10.61 6.46 -1.56
N VAL A 32 -10.65 7.79 -1.75
CA VAL A 32 -9.55 8.52 -2.41
C VAL A 32 -8.28 8.44 -1.58
N ASP A 33 -8.36 8.62 -0.27
CA ASP A 33 -7.22 8.46 0.63
C ASP A 33 -6.69 7.01 0.64
N ALA A 34 -7.59 6.02 0.58
CA ALA A 34 -7.21 4.60 0.52
C ALA A 34 -6.44 4.26 -0.77
N ILE A 35 -6.96 4.66 -1.93
CA ILE A 35 -6.30 4.45 -3.23
C ILE A 35 -4.98 5.20 -3.26
N SER A 36 -4.97 6.46 -2.84
CA SER A 36 -3.78 7.32 -2.88
C SER A 36 -2.68 6.79 -1.96
N THR A 37 -3.03 6.37 -0.74
CA THR A 37 -2.09 5.78 0.23
C THR A 37 -1.56 4.44 -0.25
N CYS A 38 -2.41 3.55 -0.76
CA CYS A 38 -1.99 2.25 -1.28
C CYS A 38 -1.06 2.41 -2.50
N ALA A 39 -1.40 3.31 -3.43
CA ALA A 39 -0.58 3.59 -4.60
C ALA A 39 0.77 4.24 -4.23
N ARG A 40 0.78 5.21 -3.30
CA ARG A 40 2.03 5.77 -2.75
C ARG A 40 2.90 4.70 -2.12
N LEU A 41 2.31 3.80 -1.31
CA LEU A 41 3.03 2.69 -0.70
C LEU A 41 3.68 1.79 -1.76
N ALA A 42 2.94 1.40 -2.81
CA ALA A 42 3.50 0.60 -3.90
C ALA A 42 4.67 1.33 -4.58
N GLY A 43 4.50 2.62 -4.89
CA GLY A 43 5.54 3.45 -5.47
C GLY A 43 6.78 3.55 -4.57
N SER A 44 6.60 3.75 -3.26
CA SER A 44 7.71 3.85 -2.31
C SER A 44 8.43 2.52 -2.08
N LEU A 45 7.71 1.40 -2.11
CA LEU A 45 8.34 0.08 -2.10
C LEU A 45 9.16 -0.15 -3.36
N LEU A 46 8.63 0.22 -4.54
CA LEU A 46 9.38 0.16 -5.79
C LEU A 46 10.62 1.07 -5.76
N PHE A 47 10.48 2.29 -5.22
CA PHE A 47 11.61 3.21 -5.03
C PHE A 47 12.74 2.55 -4.20
N ARG A 48 12.38 1.86 -3.11
CA ARG A 48 13.35 1.16 -2.26
C ARG A 48 14.02 -0.01 -2.97
N SER A 49 13.36 -0.66 -3.93
CA SER A 49 13.97 -1.76 -4.70
C SER A 49 15.07 -1.29 -5.64
N PHE A 50 15.23 0.02 -5.85
CA PHE A 50 16.31 0.59 -6.65
C PHE A 50 17.64 0.67 -5.89
N GLU A 51 17.64 0.46 -4.56
CA GLU A 51 18.83 0.38 -3.71
C GLU A 51 19.79 1.58 -3.86
N PHE A 52 19.25 2.76 -4.12
CA PHE A 52 20.05 3.96 -4.28
C PHE A 52 20.87 4.27 -3.02
N GLN A 53 22.15 4.56 -3.21
CA GLN A 53 23.04 5.03 -2.15
C GLN A 53 22.84 6.53 -1.95
N ILE A 54 21.88 6.89 -1.12
CA ILE A 54 21.46 8.28 -0.93
C ILE A 54 22.01 8.80 0.40
N LYS A 55 23.05 9.63 0.35
CA LYS A 55 23.71 10.15 1.56
C LYS A 55 22.97 11.34 2.20
N ASP A 56 22.30 12.17 1.40
CA ASP A 56 21.82 13.48 1.88
C ASP A 56 20.36 13.81 1.47
N ALA A 57 19.60 12.88 0.89
CA ALA A 57 18.20 13.18 0.59
C ALA A 57 17.36 13.17 1.86
N LYS A 58 16.49 14.18 1.97
CA LYS A 58 15.51 14.26 3.05
C LYS A 58 14.22 13.56 2.63
N PRO A 59 13.51 12.88 3.54
CA PRO A 59 12.18 12.36 3.24
C PRO A 59 11.30 13.42 2.59
N GLY A 60 10.58 13.04 1.53
CA GLY A 60 9.75 13.96 0.74
C GLY A 60 10.49 14.64 -0.41
N SER A 61 11.80 14.44 -0.56
CA SER A 61 12.57 14.99 -1.68
C SER A 61 12.21 14.27 -2.99
N VAL A 62 12.01 15.04 -4.06
CA VAL A 62 11.83 14.50 -5.41
C VAL A 62 13.16 13.92 -5.90
N MET A 63 13.12 12.68 -6.36
CA MET A 63 14.27 11.91 -6.82
C MET A 63 14.05 11.49 -8.27
N LEU A 64 14.69 12.22 -9.18
CA LEU A 64 14.66 11.88 -10.60
C LEU A 64 15.58 10.67 -10.83
N SER A 65 15.01 9.57 -11.32
CA SER A 65 15.79 8.38 -11.65
C SER A 65 15.25 7.69 -12.89
N GLU A 66 16.17 7.10 -13.65
CA GLU A 66 15.82 6.32 -14.83
C GLU A 66 15.07 5.04 -14.43
N ASN A 67 15.43 4.43 -13.31
CA ASN A 67 14.71 3.27 -12.77
C ASN A 67 13.23 3.59 -12.53
N ALA A 68 12.89 4.75 -11.98
CA ALA A 68 11.50 5.16 -11.80
C ALA A 68 10.78 5.40 -13.12
N ASN A 69 11.47 5.88 -14.16
CA ASN A 69 10.89 6.05 -15.50
C ASN A 69 10.60 4.71 -16.18
N ILE A 70 11.49 3.72 -16.00
CA ILE A 70 11.36 2.40 -16.60
C ILE A 70 10.36 1.53 -15.84
N LYS A 71 10.52 1.42 -14.51
CA LYS A 71 9.74 0.50 -13.67
C LYS A 71 8.44 1.10 -13.13
N GLY A 72 8.35 2.42 -12.96
CA GLY A 72 7.13 3.08 -12.49
C GLY A 72 5.87 2.71 -13.30
N PRO A 73 5.93 2.69 -14.66
CA PRO A 73 4.82 2.23 -15.50
C PRO A 73 4.38 0.78 -15.26
N GLU A 74 5.22 -0.07 -14.67
CA GLU A 74 4.84 -1.46 -14.37
C GLU A 74 3.69 -1.50 -13.35
N LEU A 75 3.73 -0.67 -12.29
CA LEU A 75 2.65 -0.61 -11.29
C LEU A 75 1.30 -0.20 -11.91
N ILE A 76 1.35 0.73 -12.87
CA ILE A 76 0.18 1.17 -13.64
C ILE A 76 -0.37 -0.01 -14.46
N ASN A 77 0.49 -0.71 -15.20
CA ASN A 77 0.10 -1.85 -16.02
C ASN A 77 -0.48 -3.00 -15.19
N ILE A 78 0.11 -3.28 -14.02
CA ILE A 78 -0.40 -4.30 -13.09
C ILE A 78 -1.83 -3.98 -12.68
N THR A 79 -2.04 -2.75 -12.20
CA THR A 79 -3.37 -2.30 -11.75
C THR A 79 -4.38 -2.38 -12.88
N HIS A 80 -4.01 -1.92 -14.08
CA HIS A 80 -4.86 -1.97 -15.26
C HIS A 80 -5.25 -3.40 -15.65
N ILE A 81 -4.29 -4.33 -15.71
CA ILE A 81 -4.54 -5.74 -16.04
C ILE A 81 -5.46 -6.39 -15.00
N VAL A 82 -5.26 -6.11 -13.71
CA VAL A 82 -6.10 -6.65 -12.64
C VAL A 82 -7.52 -6.12 -12.74
N LEU A 83 -7.71 -4.82 -13.01
CA LEU A 83 -9.04 -4.24 -13.25
C LEU A 83 -9.72 -4.89 -14.46
N GLN A 84 -9.00 -5.12 -15.55
CA GLN A 84 -9.54 -5.85 -16.71
C GLN A 84 -9.96 -7.28 -16.35
N ASN A 85 -9.19 -7.98 -15.52
CA ASN A 85 -9.55 -9.31 -15.04
C ASN A 85 -10.80 -9.30 -14.13
N PHE A 86 -11.10 -8.16 -13.49
CA PHE A 86 -12.37 -7.94 -12.79
C PHE A 86 -13.53 -7.53 -13.71
N GLY A 87 -13.31 -7.49 -15.03
CA GLY A 87 -14.30 -7.04 -16.01
C GLY A 87 -14.45 -5.51 -16.09
N ILE A 88 -13.55 -4.76 -15.47
CA ILE A 88 -13.55 -3.30 -15.49
C ILE A 88 -12.66 -2.82 -16.64
N THR A 89 -13.27 -2.22 -17.66
CA THR A 89 -12.52 -1.61 -18.77
C THR A 89 -12.31 -0.13 -18.49
N ILE A 90 -11.06 0.32 -18.49
CA ILE A 90 -10.71 1.72 -18.32
C ILE A 90 -10.79 2.43 -19.67
N ASP A 91 -11.65 3.44 -19.75
CA ASP A 91 -11.69 4.37 -20.89
C ASP A 91 -10.75 5.54 -20.63
N ASN A 92 -9.59 5.53 -21.31
CA ASN A 92 -8.59 6.59 -21.17
C ASN A 92 -9.13 7.99 -21.52
N GLN A 93 -10.16 8.09 -22.35
CA GLN A 93 -10.78 9.40 -22.69
C GLN A 93 -11.58 9.97 -21.52
N LYS A 94 -11.97 9.15 -20.54
CA LYS A 94 -12.72 9.56 -19.34
C LYS A 94 -11.82 9.86 -18.14
N MET A 95 -10.53 9.58 -18.24
CA MET A 95 -9.57 9.88 -17.17
C MET A 95 -9.22 11.37 -17.05
N SER A 96 -9.48 12.18 -18.08
CA SER A 96 -9.17 13.62 -18.11
C SER A 96 -10.09 14.50 -17.26
N GLY A 97 -11.11 13.93 -16.61
CA GLY A 97 -11.99 14.62 -15.67
C GLY A 97 -11.41 14.61 -14.25
N SER A 98 -10.44 15.49 -13.96
CA SER A 98 -9.82 15.59 -12.63
C SER A 98 -10.71 16.25 -11.56
N SER A 99 -12.02 16.37 -11.75
CA SER A 99 -12.94 17.03 -10.81
C SER A 99 -13.39 16.15 -9.63
N GLY A 100 -12.65 15.09 -9.31
CA GLY A 100 -12.92 14.24 -8.15
C GLY A 100 -12.38 14.84 -6.85
N GLU A 101 -12.86 14.35 -5.71
CA GLU A 101 -12.27 14.68 -4.41
C GLU A 101 -10.76 14.43 -4.42
N GLU A 102 -9.98 15.37 -3.91
CA GLU A 102 -8.54 15.21 -3.70
C GLU A 102 -8.26 14.48 -2.40
N THR A 103 -7.14 13.75 -2.35
CA THR A 103 -6.69 13.14 -1.10
C THR A 103 -6.38 14.23 -0.07
N LYS A 104 -6.78 13.99 1.19
CA LYS A 104 -6.54 14.90 2.31
C LYS A 104 -5.23 14.59 3.02
N ILE A 105 -4.61 13.46 2.71
CA ILE A 105 -3.39 12.97 3.34
C ILE A 105 -2.21 13.29 2.41
N ASN A 106 -1.16 13.91 2.93
CA ASN A 106 0.05 14.17 2.16
C ASN A 106 0.91 12.90 2.04
N PHE A 107 1.94 12.95 1.20
CA PHE A 107 2.82 11.80 0.94
C PHE A 107 3.47 11.22 2.21
N LEU A 108 4.07 12.06 3.06
CA LEU A 108 4.81 11.59 4.24
C LEU A 108 3.89 10.93 5.25
N ASP A 109 2.76 11.59 5.56
CA ASP A 109 1.77 11.07 6.51
C ASP A 109 1.18 9.73 6.01
N ALA A 110 0.90 9.63 4.70
CA ALA A 110 0.39 8.41 4.10
C ALA A 110 1.37 7.25 4.24
N ILE A 111 2.66 7.48 3.97
CA ILE A 111 3.69 6.43 4.06
C ILE A 111 3.96 6.06 5.52
N ASP A 112 4.11 7.01 6.43
CA ASP A 112 4.36 6.75 7.86
C ASP A 112 3.25 5.93 8.51
N LEU A 113 2.01 6.14 8.07
CA LEU A 113 0.85 5.42 8.57
C LEU A 113 0.92 3.90 8.32
N VAL A 114 1.50 3.47 7.19
CA VAL A 114 1.36 2.10 6.67
C VAL A 114 2.69 1.35 6.48
N GLN A 115 3.81 2.05 6.27
CA GLN A 115 5.03 1.41 5.76
C GLN A 115 5.64 0.36 6.70
N ASN A 116 5.57 0.58 8.01
CA ASN A 116 6.18 -0.34 8.98
C ASN A 116 5.43 -1.69 9.02
N GLN A 117 4.11 -1.67 8.94
CA GLN A 117 3.31 -2.89 8.88
C GLN A 117 3.33 -3.54 7.50
N ALA A 118 3.49 -2.74 6.43
CA ALA A 118 3.80 -3.30 5.12
C ALA A 118 5.13 -4.06 5.13
N LEU A 119 6.14 -3.60 5.89
CA LEU A 119 7.40 -4.32 6.07
C LEU A 119 7.20 -5.64 6.84
N GLU A 120 6.32 -5.67 7.84
CA GLU A 120 5.95 -6.92 8.52
C GLU A 120 5.30 -7.93 7.57
N ILE A 121 4.41 -7.47 6.68
CA ILE A 121 3.80 -8.28 5.62
C ILE A 121 4.87 -8.79 4.65
N MET A 122 5.81 -7.93 4.24
CA MET A 122 6.96 -8.29 3.40
C MET A 122 7.72 -9.47 3.99
N ASN A 123 8.06 -9.37 5.28
CA ASN A 123 8.83 -10.37 6.01
C ASN A 123 8.04 -11.67 6.19
N LYS A 124 6.74 -11.57 6.51
CA LYS A 124 5.84 -12.72 6.69
C LYS A 124 5.81 -13.62 5.44
N TYR A 125 5.87 -13.03 4.25
CA TYR A 125 5.79 -13.74 2.98
C TYR A 125 7.13 -13.87 2.26
N ASN A 126 8.23 -13.44 2.88
CA ASN A 126 9.58 -13.46 2.32
C ASN A 126 9.65 -12.81 0.92
N LEU A 127 9.01 -11.64 0.77
CA LEU A 127 8.95 -10.90 -0.48
C LEU A 127 10.09 -9.87 -0.57
N SER A 128 10.56 -9.59 -1.78
CA SER A 128 11.38 -8.39 -2.02
C SER A 128 10.52 -7.13 -2.02
N TYR A 129 11.16 -5.96 -1.91
CA TYR A 129 10.48 -4.66 -2.06
C TYR A 129 9.70 -4.56 -3.37
N GLU A 130 10.28 -5.02 -4.48
CA GLU A 130 9.64 -5.01 -5.79
C GLU A 130 8.42 -5.95 -5.84
N GLN A 131 8.55 -7.15 -5.26
CA GLN A 131 7.43 -8.09 -5.20
C GLN A 131 6.28 -7.56 -4.36
N LEU A 132 6.57 -6.93 -3.22
CA LEU A 132 5.53 -6.30 -2.39
C LEU A 132 4.94 -5.06 -3.08
N ALA A 133 5.73 -4.28 -3.81
CA ALA A 133 5.22 -3.19 -4.64
C ALA A 133 4.18 -3.69 -5.66
N HIS A 134 4.47 -4.81 -6.33
CA HIS A 134 3.52 -5.46 -7.25
C HIS A 134 2.26 -5.94 -6.52
N SER A 135 2.39 -6.61 -5.36
CA SER A 135 1.23 -7.00 -4.53
C SER A 135 0.40 -5.80 -4.11
N THR A 136 1.04 -4.66 -3.82
CA THR A 136 0.35 -3.43 -3.39
C THR A 136 -0.36 -2.76 -4.57
N ALA A 137 0.18 -2.86 -5.79
CA ALA A 137 -0.53 -2.44 -7.00
C ALA A 137 -1.77 -3.29 -7.29
N ILE A 138 -1.69 -4.61 -7.05
CA ILE A 138 -2.86 -5.51 -7.12
C ILE A 138 -3.90 -5.13 -6.04
N ALA A 139 -3.45 -4.86 -4.81
CA ALA A 139 -4.33 -4.40 -3.73
C ALA A 139 -5.02 -3.06 -4.08
N THR A 140 -4.32 -2.15 -4.76
CA THR A 140 -4.91 -0.89 -5.25
C THR A 140 -6.03 -1.16 -6.26
N ALA A 141 -5.85 -2.09 -7.21
CA ALA A 141 -6.91 -2.49 -8.14
C ALA A 141 -8.13 -3.09 -7.40
N PHE A 142 -7.89 -3.88 -6.36
CA PHE A 142 -8.96 -4.43 -5.52
C PHE A 142 -9.74 -3.31 -4.80
N ILE A 143 -9.04 -2.33 -4.22
CA ILE A 143 -9.68 -1.17 -3.57
C ILE A 143 -10.53 -0.40 -4.57
N ILE A 144 -10.03 -0.12 -5.78
CA ILE A 144 -10.79 0.54 -6.85
C ILE A 144 -12.04 -0.27 -7.19
N GLN A 145 -11.92 -1.59 -7.37
CA GLN A 145 -13.05 -2.45 -7.72
C GLN A 145 -14.13 -2.52 -6.63
N GLN A 146 -13.75 -2.41 -5.36
CA GLN A 146 -14.67 -2.42 -4.22
C GLN A 146 -15.27 -1.04 -3.89
N SER A 147 -15.06 -0.05 -4.76
CA SER A 147 -15.40 1.35 -4.52
C SER A 147 -16.55 1.84 -5.41
N PRO A 148 -17.82 1.47 -5.12
CA PRO A 148 -18.95 1.80 -6.00
C PRO A 148 -19.26 3.30 -6.10
N ASN A 149 -18.76 4.10 -5.15
CA ASN A 149 -19.06 5.54 -5.07
C ASN A 149 -18.10 6.41 -5.91
N ILE A 150 -17.09 5.82 -6.55
CA ILE A 150 -16.21 6.52 -7.48
C ILE A 150 -16.12 5.75 -8.80
N PRO A 151 -16.10 6.43 -9.96
CA PRO A 151 -15.82 5.76 -11.23
C PRO A 151 -14.43 5.11 -11.21
N ALA A 152 -14.31 3.93 -11.82
CA ALA A 152 -13.04 3.20 -11.86
C ALA A 152 -11.94 3.99 -12.57
N GLU A 153 -12.26 4.76 -13.60
CA GLU A 153 -11.34 5.65 -14.32
C GLU A 153 -10.81 6.76 -13.40
N THR A 154 -11.66 7.32 -12.53
CA THR A 154 -11.24 8.29 -11.51
C THR A 154 -10.30 7.65 -10.51
N GLY A 155 -10.65 6.48 -9.96
CA GLY A 155 -9.81 5.75 -9.02
C GLY A 155 -8.45 5.35 -9.62
N PHE A 156 -8.46 4.83 -10.85
CA PHE A 156 -7.25 4.46 -11.58
C PHE A 156 -6.38 5.67 -11.93
N GLY A 157 -6.98 6.79 -12.34
CA GLY A 157 -6.26 8.05 -12.57
C GLY A 157 -5.57 8.57 -11.30
N LYS A 158 -6.25 8.50 -10.15
CA LYS A 158 -5.64 8.83 -8.85
C LYS A 158 -4.50 7.86 -8.51
N ALA A 159 -4.66 6.56 -8.76
CA ALA A 159 -3.59 5.58 -8.53
C ALA A 159 -2.34 5.90 -9.37
N ILE A 160 -2.49 6.23 -10.66
CA ILE A 160 -1.36 6.59 -11.53
C ILE A 160 -0.55 7.75 -10.95
N TYR A 161 -1.22 8.85 -10.59
CA TYR A 161 -0.55 10.01 -10.02
C TYR A 161 0.27 9.63 -8.79
N HIS A 162 -0.32 8.83 -7.90
CA HIS A 162 0.28 8.44 -6.64
C HIS A 162 1.35 7.33 -6.76
N TYR A 163 1.30 6.48 -7.78
CA TYR A 163 2.43 5.60 -8.14
C TYR A 163 3.63 6.42 -8.58
N ILE A 164 3.41 7.46 -9.40
CA ILE A 164 4.48 8.35 -9.86
C ILE A 164 5.06 9.10 -8.67
N GLU A 165 4.21 9.68 -7.81
CA GLU A 165 4.66 10.37 -6.59
C GLU A 165 5.47 9.42 -5.71
N GLY A 166 4.98 8.22 -5.41
CA GLY A 166 5.68 7.28 -4.55
C GLY A 166 6.98 6.74 -5.12
N SER A 167 7.05 6.50 -6.43
CA SER A 167 8.25 5.98 -7.10
C SER A 167 9.31 7.05 -7.39
N LYS A 168 8.99 8.33 -7.19
CA LYS A 168 9.89 9.47 -7.42
C LYS A 168 10.06 10.37 -6.20
N THR A 169 9.62 9.95 -5.03
CA THR A 169 9.77 10.70 -3.78
C THR A 169 10.50 9.85 -2.76
N TYR A 170 11.55 10.40 -2.15
CA TYR A 170 12.32 9.69 -1.14
C TYR A 170 11.43 9.41 0.09
N PRO A 171 11.15 8.13 0.42
CA PRO A 171 10.24 7.81 1.51
C PRO A 171 10.89 8.01 2.89
N PRO A 172 10.10 8.28 3.94
CA PRO A 172 10.60 8.31 5.32
C PRO A 172 11.23 6.99 5.73
N ASP A 173 12.22 6.99 6.62
CA ASP A 173 12.85 5.74 7.08
C ASP A 173 11.87 4.85 7.86
N PHE A 174 12.10 3.53 7.83
CA PHE A 174 11.38 2.63 8.72
C PHE A 174 11.69 2.95 10.19
N ILE A 175 10.68 2.89 11.04
CA ILE A 175 10.86 3.04 12.48
C ILE A 175 11.61 1.81 12.97
N LYS A 176 12.86 1.99 13.38
CA LYS A 176 13.63 0.91 14.01
C LYS A 176 12.93 0.50 15.30
N SER A 177 12.63 -0.79 15.44
CA SER A 177 12.06 -1.43 16.64
C SER A 177 12.84 -1.17 17.94
N THR A 178 14.04 -0.57 17.88
CA THR A 178 14.90 -0.32 19.04
C THR A 178 14.26 0.62 20.08
N ILE A 179 13.27 1.44 19.72
CA ILE A 179 12.59 2.33 20.68
C ILE A 179 11.51 1.59 21.49
N ILE A 180 10.95 0.48 20.97
CA ILE A 180 9.91 -0.28 21.67
C ILE A 180 10.49 -1.11 22.83
N SER A 181 11.77 -1.52 22.76
CA SER A 181 12.44 -2.23 23.86
C SER A 181 12.73 -1.34 25.07
N GLU A 182 12.97 -0.04 24.87
CA GLU A 182 13.23 0.89 25.98
C GLU A 182 11.94 1.32 26.68
N THR A 183 10.83 1.49 25.94
CA THR A 183 9.53 1.79 26.56
C THR A 183 8.88 0.57 27.21
N LYS A 184 9.11 -0.65 26.70
CA LYS A 184 8.60 -1.89 27.32
C LYS A 184 9.34 -2.28 28.61
N ASN A 185 10.58 -1.85 28.80
CA ASN A 185 11.32 -2.08 30.06
C ASN A 185 10.87 -1.14 31.19
N HIS A 186 10.30 0.03 30.86
CA HIS A 186 9.72 0.94 31.87
C HIS A 186 8.27 0.62 32.23
N ILE A 187 7.53 -0.12 31.39
CA ILE A 187 6.11 -0.46 31.64
C ILE A 187 5.95 -1.87 32.26
N LYS A 188 7.01 -2.70 32.26
CA LYS A 188 6.97 -4.09 32.76
C LYS A 188 6.94 -4.25 34.28
N LEU A 189 6.91 -3.19 35.07
CA LEU A 189 6.84 -3.33 36.54
C LEU A 189 5.41 -3.40 37.12
N ASP A 190 4.35 -3.04 36.38
CA ASP A 190 3.05 -2.77 37.02
C ASP A 190 1.83 -3.59 36.56
N TYR A 191 1.96 -4.58 35.67
CA TYR A 191 0.82 -5.45 35.35
C TYR A 191 1.22 -6.92 35.24
N GLN A 192 1.43 -7.55 36.39
CA GLN A 192 1.04 -8.95 36.55
C GLN A 192 -0.48 -8.99 36.80
N THR A 193 -1.11 -10.04 36.24
CA THR A 193 -2.50 -10.50 36.45
C THR A 193 -3.53 -10.03 35.41
N ASN A 194 -3.74 -10.85 34.36
CA ASN A 194 -5.01 -11.56 34.11
C ASN A 194 -4.96 -12.21 32.72
N GLU A 195 -4.90 -13.55 32.71
CA GLU A 195 -5.13 -14.38 31.53
C GLU A 195 -6.58 -14.22 31.03
N ILE A 196 -6.75 -13.95 29.74
CA ILE A 196 -7.99 -14.31 29.04
C ILE A 196 -7.62 -14.95 27.69
N LYS A 197 -7.95 -16.23 27.57
CA LYS A 197 -7.98 -17.00 26.32
C LYS A 197 -9.17 -16.57 25.46
N SER A 198 -8.95 -16.35 24.16
CA SER A 198 -10.00 -16.46 23.13
C SER A 198 -9.36 -16.80 21.77
N LYS A 199 -9.43 -18.07 21.38
CA LYS A 199 -10.29 -18.62 20.31
C LYS A 199 -9.89 -18.19 18.90
N GLU A 200 -9.11 -19.06 18.26
CA GLU A 200 -8.97 -19.17 16.82
C GLU A 200 -10.35 -19.24 16.15
N ASN A 201 -10.60 -18.32 15.23
CA ASN A 201 -11.73 -18.42 14.31
C ASN A 201 -11.17 -18.61 12.91
N SER A 202 -11.20 -19.87 12.46
CA SER A 202 -10.79 -20.30 11.13
C SER A 202 -11.78 -19.78 10.09
N GLY A 203 -11.57 -18.55 9.61
CA GLY A 203 -12.29 -17.97 8.48
C GLY A 203 -11.79 -18.58 7.17
N LYS A 204 -12.69 -19.23 6.43
CA LYS A 204 -12.39 -19.79 5.11
C LYS A 204 -11.83 -18.70 4.19
N SER A 205 -10.64 -19.00 3.69
CA SER A 205 -9.89 -18.27 2.68
C SER A 205 -10.61 -18.25 1.32
N TRP A 206 -10.92 -17.05 0.80
CA TRP A 206 -11.75 -16.82 -0.39
C TRP A 206 -11.06 -17.07 -1.75
N TRP A 207 -9.75 -17.35 -1.77
CA TRP A 207 -8.96 -17.66 -2.98
C TRP A 207 -9.31 -18.99 -3.66
N LYS A 208 -10.32 -19.72 -3.18
CA LYS A 208 -10.78 -20.97 -3.81
C LYS A 208 -11.67 -20.75 -5.05
N ILE A 209 -11.71 -19.54 -5.62
CA ILE A 209 -12.54 -19.19 -6.79
C ILE A 209 -11.69 -18.78 -8.01
N TRP A 210 -10.37 -19.00 -7.97
CA TRP A 210 -9.48 -18.79 -9.13
C TRP A 210 -8.60 -20.02 -9.36
#